data_AF-T1EKY7-F1
#
_entry.id   AF-T1EKY7-F1
#
_cell.length_a   1.000
_cell.length_b   1.000
_cell.length_c   1.000
_cell.angle_alpha   90.00
_cell.angle_beta   90.00
_cell.angle_gamma   90.00
#
_symmetry.space_group_name_H-M   'P 1'
#
loop_
_entity.id
_entity.type
_entity.pdbx_description
1 polymer ?
#
loop_
_entity_poly.entity_id
_entity_poly.type
_entity_poly.pdbx_seq_one_letter_code
_entity_poly.pdbx_strand_id
1 'polypeptide(L)' 'MEDPFFVVREEVQRTIDMTINLFYRWCDLTNEPSLCSKEEYDWTTNELKNCLRSIEWDLEDLDETINIL' A
#
# COMPACT_ATOMS: atom_id res chain seq x y z
N MET A 1 5.42 13.31 -23.57
CA MET A 1 5.10 11.96 -23.09
C MET A 1 6.11 11.69 -22.01
N GLU A 2 5.67 11.60 -20.75
CA GLU A 2 6.59 11.22 -19.66
C GLU A 2 7.01 9.78 -19.86
N ASP A 3 8.25 9.49 -19.48
CA ASP A 3 8.81 8.15 -19.61
C ASP A 3 8.05 7.20 -18.65
N PRO A 4 7.51 6.08 -19.16
CA PRO A 4 6.68 5.15 -18.39
C PRO A 4 7.33 4.67 -17.08
N PHE A 5 8.66 4.57 -17.03
CA PHE A 5 9.38 4.17 -15.82
C PHE A 5 9.18 5.17 -14.67
N PHE A 6 9.21 6.47 -14.97
CA PHE A 6 9.06 7.50 -13.94
C PHE A 6 7.62 7.59 -13.43
N VAL A 7 6.65 7.38 -14.31
CA VAL A 7 5.22 7.33 -13.93
C VAL A 7 4.98 6.17 -12.96
N VAL A 8 5.45 4.97 -13.30
CA VAL A 8 5.31 3.78 -12.43
C VAL A 8 6.05 3.97 -11.11
N ARG A 9 7.26 4.55 -11.12
CA ARG A 9 8.01 4.84 -9.89
C ARG A 9 7.25 5.79 -8.95
N GLU A 10 6.63 6.84 -9.49
CA GLU A 10 5.85 7.79 -8.70
C GLU A 10 4.56 7.18 -8.15
N GLU A 11 3.91 6.30 -8.92
CA GLU A 11 2.73 5.55 -8.47
C GLU A 11 3.07 4.60 -7.33
N VAL A 12 4.13 3.80 -7.48
CA VAL A 12 4.61 2.90 -6.42
C VAL A 12 4.97 3.69 -5.16
N GLN A 13 5.67 4.82 -5.29
CA GLN A 13 6.02 5.66 -4.13
C GLN A 13 4.77 6.21 -3.43
N ARG A 14 3.77 6.68 -4.17
CA ARG A 14 2.49 7.15 -3.59
C ARG A 14 1.78 6.04 -2.84
N THR A 15 1.72 4.83 -3.40
CA THR A 15 1.09 3.67 -2.76
C THR A 15 1.83 3.27 -1.47
N ILE A 16 3.16 3.32 -1.47
CA ILE A 16 3.97 3.06 -0.27
C ILE A 16 3.67 4.11 0.82
N ASP A 17 3.67 5.40 0.49
CA ASP A 17 3.41 6.46 1.46
C ASP A 17 2.01 6.32 2.08
N MET A 18 1.00 5.95 1.28
CA MET A 18 -0.35 5.65 1.78
C MET A 18 -0.37 4.42 2.69
N THR A 19 0.33 3.35 2.31
CA THR A 19 0.43 2.10 3.08
C THR A 19 1.05 2.35 4.45
N ILE A 20 2.12 3.16 4.52
CA ILE A 20 2.79 3.50 5.78
C ILE A 20 1.84 4.26 6.72
N ASN A 21 1.09 5.24 6.19
CA ASN A 21 0.10 5.97 6.99
C ASN A 21 -1.02 5.06 7.50
N LEU A 22 -1.55 4.17 6.64
CA LEU A 22 -2.54 3.16 7.03
C LEU A 22 -2.00 2.21 8.09
N PHE A 23 -0.73 1.81 7.99
CA PHE A 23 -0.07 0.95 8.97
C PHE A 23 0.03 1.62 10.34
N TYR A 24 0.46 2.89 10.41
CA TYR A 24 0.50 3.61 11.68
C TYR A 24 -0.89 3.76 12.28
N ARG A 25 -1.90 4.11 11.47
CA ARG A 25 -3.28 4.16 11.93
C ARG A 25 -3.72 2.81 12.48
N TRP A 26 -3.45 1.73 11.74
CA TRP A 26 -3.79 0.37 12.16
C TRP A 26 -3.12 -0.01 13.50
N CYS A 27 -1.86 0.36 13.72
CA CYS A 27 -1.18 0.19 14.99
C CYS A 27 -1.88 0.93 16.14
N ASP A 28 -2.25 2.19 15.94
CA ASP A 28 -2.97 2.99 16.93
C ASP A 28 -4.31 2.34 17.30
N LEU A 29 -5.08 1.90 16.28
CA LEU A 29 -6.36 1.22 16.48
C LEU A 29 -6.22 -0.11 17.22
N THR A 30 -5.11 -0.82 16.98
CA THR A 30 -4.83 -2.11 17.62
C THR A 30 -4.39 -1.95 19.07
N ASN A 31 -3.62 -0.90 19.37
CA ASN A 31 -3.13 -0.62 20.72
C ASN A 31 -4.21 0.02 21.62
N GLU A 32 -5.14 0.78 21.05
CA GLU A 32 -6.23 1.43 21.78
C GLU A 32 -7.62 1.09 21.20
N PRO A 33 -8.09 -0.17 21.32
CA PRO A 33 -9.34 -0.62 20.69
C PRO A 33 -10.58 0.16 21.16
N SER A 34 -10.52 0.75 22.36
CA SER A 34 -11.61 1.55 22.93
C SER A 34 -11.81 2.91 22.24
N LEU A 35 -10.83 3.38 21.47
CA LEU A 35 -10.87 4.69 20.80
C LEU A 35 -11.42 4.63 19.38
N CYS A 36 -11.74 3.44 18.85
CA CYS A 36 -12.24 3.31 17.49
C CYS A 36 -13.46 2.39 17.38
N SER A 37 -14.21 2.60 16.31
CA SER A 37 -15.31 1.70 15.98
C SER A 37 -14.77 0.42 15.34
N LYS A 38 -15.49 -0.69 15.52
CA LYS A 38 -15.19 -1.94 14.81
C LYS A 38 -15.15 -1.75 13.30
N GLU A 39 -16.04 -0.92 12.75
CA GLU A 39 -16.10 -0.61 11.33
C GLU A 39 -14.82 0.07 10.83
N GLU A 40 -14.29 1.05 11.58
CA GLU A 40 -13.05 1.72 11.24
C GLU A 40 -11.84 0.76 11.29
N TYR A 41 -11.79 -0.10 12.30
CA TYR A 41 -10.76 -1.13 12.41
C TYR A 41 -10.81 -2.12 11.23
N ASP A 42 -11.99 -2.62 10.91
CA ASP A 42 -12.20 -3.58 9.83
C ASP A 42 -11.86 -2.94 8.47
N TRP A 43 -12.29 -1.70 8.24
CA TRP A 43 -11.95 -0.94 7.02
C TRP A 43 -10.45 -0.70 6.89
N THR A 44 -9.80 -0.17 7.94
CA THR A 44 -8.36 0.12 7.94
C THR A 44 -7.54 -1.15 7.69
N THR A 45 -7.94 -2.27 8.31
CA THR A 45 -7.30 -3.58 8.12
C THR A 45 -7.45 -4.08 6.69
N ASN A 46 -8.65 -3.94 6.10
CA ASN A 46 -8.89 -4.39 4.74
C ASN A 46 -8.14 -3.53 3.71
N GLU A 47 -8.12 -2.22 3.91
CA GLU A 47 -7.45 -1.29 3.01
C GLU A 47 -5.93 -1.52 3.02
N LEU A 48 -5.33 -1.69 4.21
CA LEU A 48 -3.92 -2.02 4.35
C LEU A 48 -3.54 -3.31 3.60
N LYS A 49 -4.37 -4.34 3.68
CA LYS A 49 -4.16 -5.60 2.94
C LYS A 49 -4.25 -5.40 1.43
N ASN A 50 -5.13 -4.52 0.95
CA ASN A 50 -5.27 -4.23 -0.47
C ASN A 50 -4.07 -3.46 -0.99
N CYS A 51 -3.59 -2.44 -0.26
CA CYS A 51 -2.40 -1.70 -0.63
C CYS A 51 -1.16 -2.61 -0.69
N LEU A 52 -0.96 -3.48 0.31
CA LEU A 52 0.15 -4.44 0.32
C LEU A 52 0.09 -5.39 -0.88
N ARG A 53 -1.08 -5.94 -1.20
CA ARG A 53 -1.25 -6.80 -2.38
C ARG A 53 -0.96 -6.07 -3.70
N SER A 54 -1.38 -4.80 -3.80
CA SER A 54 -1.07 -3.98 -4.97
C SER A 54 0.43 -3.80 -5.14
N ILE A 55 1.14 -3.49 -4.03
CA ILE A 55 2.60 -3.35 -4.04
C ILE A 55 3.28 -4.67 -4.45
N GLU A 56 2.82 -5.80 -3.93
CA GLU A 56 3.35 -7.12 -4.30
C GLU A 56 3.23 -7.37 -5.80
N TRP A 57 2.06 -7.13 -6.40
CA TRP A 57 1.86 -7.26 -7.85
C TRP A 57 2.70 -6.26 -8.66
N ASP A 58 2.76 -5.00 -8.24
CA ASP A 58 3.58 -3.99 -8.92
C ASP A 58 5.06 -4.41 -8.93
N LEU A 59 5.55 -5.02 -7.85
CA LEU A 59 6.93 -5.52 -7.77
C LEU A 59 7.15 -6.78 -8.61
N GLU A 60 6.18 -7.70 -8.68
CA GLU A 60 6.21 -8.86 -9.57
C GLU A 60 6.30 -8.42 -11.04
N ASP A 61 5.44 -7.49 -11.47
CA ASP A 61 5.44 -6.95 -12.84
C ASP A 61 6.75 -6.23 -13.20
N LEU A 62 7.34 -5.50 -12.24
CA LEU A 62 8.63 -4.84 -12.42
C LEU A 62 9.78 -5.85 -12.56
N ASP A 63 9.79 -6.92 -11.76
CA ASP A 63 10.79 -7.99 -11.86
C ASP A 63 10.67 -8.75 -13.19
N GLU A 64 9.46 -9.05 -13.63
CA GLU A 64 9.21 -9.63 -14.96
C GLU A 64 9.75 -8.72 -16.07
N THR A 65 9.52 -7.40 -15.97
CA THR A 65 9.99 -6.42 -16.96
C THR A 65 11.52 -6.34 -17.03
N ILE A 66 12.22 -6.43 -15.89
CA ILE A 66 13.69 -6.41 -15.84
C ILE A 66 14.29 -7.69 -16.45
N ASN A 67 13.64 -8.84 -16.30
CA ASN A 67 14.11 -10.13 -16.81
C ASN A 67 13.84 -10.37 -18.31
N ILE A 68 13.11 -9.49 -18.99
CA ILE A 68 12.84 -9.53 -20.44
C ILE A 68 13.91 -8.76 -21.26
N LEU A 69 14.76 -7.96 -20.60
CA LEU A 69 15.87 -7.19 -21.20
C LEU A 69 17.19 -7.99 -21.27
#